data_AF-A0A813LHP5-F1
#
_entry.id   AF-A0A813LHP5-F1
#
_cell.length_a   1.000
_cell.length_b   1.000
_cell.length_c   1.000
_cell.angle_alpha   90.00
_cell.angle_beta   90.00
_cell.angle_gamma   90.00
#
_symmetry.space_group_name_H-M   'P 1'
#
loop_
_entity.id
_entity.type
_entity.pdbx_description
1 polymer ?
#
loop_
_entity_poly.entity_id
_entity_poly.type
_entity_poly.pdbx_seq_one_letter_code
_entity_poly.pdbx_strand_id
1 'polypeptide(L)'
;KNMSFQDHLTPWGNPVCLQEVKGQDLMGCKVKAPTSKYEFVHILPLPTIKMDKGTGIVTSVPSDSPDDYAAYLDLLKPGKRDHFGVKAEWVEPFEPIPIIDVEIDG
;
A
#
# COMPACT_ATOMS: atom_id res chain seq x y z
N LYS A 1 -6.39 -6.00 17.43
CA LYS A 1 -7.20 -7.03 18.14
C LYS A 1 -6.88 -8.44 17.64
N ASN A 2 -7.11 -8.81 16.37
CA ASN A 2 -6.89 -10.20 15.92
C ASN A 2 -5.49 -10.75 16.23
N MET A 3 -4.43 -9.97 15.95
CA MET A 3 -3.03 -10.37 16.21
C MET A 3 -2.71 -10.58 17.71
N SER A 4 -3.45 -9.97 18.65
CA SER A 4 -3.18 -10.17 20.09
C SER A 4 -3.59 -11.54 20.59
N PHE A 5 -4.31 -12.33 19.79
CA PHE A 5 -4.73 -13.70 20.11
C PHE A 5 -3.91 -14.75 19.33
N GLN A 6 -2.80 -14.35 18.70
CA GLN A 6 -1.97 -15.19 17.82
C GLN A 6 -0.49 -15.21 18.26
N ASP A 7 -0.23 -15.03 19.55
CA ASP A 7 1.12 -15.03 20.16
C ASP A 7 2.12 -14.01 19.58
N HIS A 8 1.62 -13.00 18.85
CA HIS A 8 2.43 -11.91 18.31
C HIS A 8 2.64 -10.76 19.28
N LEU A 9 1.76 -10.59 20.27
CA LEU A 9 1.74 -9.42 21.16
C LEU A 9 1.67 -9.87 22.63
N THR A 10 2.41 -9.16 23.48
CA THR A 10 2.38 -9.31 24.94
C THR A 10 1.82 -8.02 25.56
N PRO A 11 0.85 -8.08 26.48
CA PRO A 11 0.15 -9.28 27.00
C PRO A 11 -0.90 -9.86 26.04
N TRP A 12 -1.15 -11.17 26.16
CA TRP A 12 -2.11 -11.90 25.31
C TRP A 12 -3.53 -11.33 25.43
N GLY A 13 -4.19 -11.14 24.29
CA GLY A 13 -5.55 -10.59 24.22
C GLY A 13 -5.69 -9.09 24.52
N ASN A 14 -4.62 -8.43 25.01
CA ASN A 14 -4.65 -7.04 25.44
C ASN A 14 -3.48 -6.23 24.83
N PRO A 15 -3.61 -5.83 23.54
CA PRO A 15 -2.55 -5.09 22.86
C PRO A 15 -2.40 -3.69 23.47
N VAL A 16 -1.16 -3.28 23.74
CA VAL A 16 -0.84 -1.92 24.22
C VAL A 16 -0.76 -0.97 23.03
N CYS A 17 -1.66 0.00 22.96
CA CYS A 17 -1.61 1.06 21.96
C CYS A 17 -0.51 2.06 22.35
N LEU A 18 0.55 2.15 21.54
CA LEU A 18 1.63 3.13 21.74
C LEU A 18 1.28 4.49 21.13
N GLN A 19 0.60 4.49 19.98
CA GLN A 19 0.24 5.69 19.25
C GLN A 19 -0.93 5.43 18.31
N GLU A 20 -1.78 6.44 18.14
CA GLU A 20 -2.78 6.50 17.08
C GLU A 20 -2.30 7.44 15.98
N VAL A 21 -2.39 7.00 14.73
CA VAL A 21 -2.00 7.78 13.55
C VAL A 21 -3.10 7.71 12.49
N LYS A 22 -3.30 8.78 11.74
CA LYS A 22 -4.18 8.79 10.57
C LYS A 22 -3.37 8.35 9.36
N GLY A 23 -4.04 7.77 8.36
CA GLY A 23 -3.39 7.41 7.09
C GLY A 23 -2.74 8.61 6.40
N GLN A 24 -3.31 9.81 6.56
CA GLN A 24 -2.74 11.07 6.07
C GLN A 24 -1.38 11.39 6.68
N ASP A 25 -1.13 11.01 7.94
CA ASP A 25 0.13 11.26 8.62
C ASP A 25 1.27 10.38 8.07
N LEU A 26 0.91 9.29 7.39
CA LEU A 26 1.85 8.31 6.81
C LEU A 26 2.13 8.56 5.32
N MET A 27 1.39 9.46 4.68
CA MET A 27 1.48 9.73 3.25
C MET A 27 2.88 10.15 2.83
N GLY A 28 3.43 9.48 1.81
CA GLY A 28 4.77 9.78 1.28
C GLY A 28 5.92 9.28 2.15
N CYS A 29 5.68 8.57 3.25
CA CYS A 29 6.76 7.92 3.99
C CYS A 29 7.45 6.87 3.11
N LYS A 30 8.79 6.86 3.12
CA LYS A 30 9.59 5.82 2.49
C LYS A 30 9.59 4.57 3.37
N VAL A 31 9.24 3.44 2.80
CA VAL A 31 9.26 2.14 3.46
C VAL A 31 10.09 1.16 2.65
N LYS A 32 10.82 0.28 3.35
CA LYS A 32 11.53 -0.83 2.72
C LYS A 32 10.55 -2.00 2.57
N ALA A 33 10.11 -2.26 1.34
CA ALA A 33 9.22 -3.38 1.05
C ALA A 33 10.04 -4.67 0.89
N PRO A 34 9.78 -5.73 1.67
CA PRO A 34 10.43 -7.02 1.47
C PRO A 34 10.20 -7.51 0.04
N THR A 35 11.22 -8.13 -0.57
CA THR A 35 11.16 -8.78 -1.90
C THR A 35 10.92 -7.87 -3.12
N SER A 36 10.67 -6.56 -2.93
CA SER A 36 10.61 -5.60 -4.02
C SER A 36 11.98 -5.39 -4.68
N LYS A 37 12.00 -5.11 -5.99
CA LYS A 37 13.22 -4.67 -6.70
C LYS A 37 13.59 -3.22 -6.38
N TYR A 38 12.62 -2.42 -5.91
CA TYR A 38 12.85 -1.05 -5.48
C TYR A 38 13.45 -1.03 -4.08
N GLU A 39 14.52 -0.24 -3.87
CA GLU A 39 15.18 -0.08 -2.58
C GLU A 39 14.22 0.42 -1.48
N PHE A 40 13.31 1.32 -1.86
CA PHE A 40 12.22 1.82 -1.05
C PHE A 40 11.00 2.07 -1.92
N VAL A 41 9.82 2.12 -1.30
CA VAL A 41 8.55 2.57 -1.93
C VAL A 41 7.88 3.61 -1.03
N HIS A 42 6.88 4.31 -1.53
CA HIS A 42 6.13 5.32 -0.77
C HIS A 42 4.75 4.81 -0.35
N ILE A 43 4.25 5.29 0.80
CA ILE A 43 2.86 5.12 1.19
C ILE A 43 1.99 6.08 0.38
N LEU A 44 0.99 5.53 -0.31
CA LEU A 44 0.10 6.23 -1.25
C LEU A 44 -1.38 6.07 -0.84
N PRO A 45 -2.29 6.91 -1.34
CA PRO A 45 -3.68 6.91 -0.91
C PRO A 45 -4.49 5.91 -1.75
N LEU A 46 -5.34 5.13 -1.10
CA LEU A 46 -6.33 4.29 -1.76
C LEU A 46 -7.69 4.41 -1.03
N PRO A 47 -8.56 5.34 -1.45
CA PRO A 47 -9.83 5.63 -0.74
C PRO A 47 -10.83 4.47 -0.73
N THR A 48 -10.64 3.47 -1.58
CA THR A 48 -11.53 2.31 -1.72
C THR A 48 -11.23 1.19 -0.73
N ILE A 49 -10.20 1.32 0.12
CA ILE A 49 -9.87 0.33 1.15
C ILE A 49 -11.03 0.19 2.15
N LYS A 50 -11.38 -1.06 2.44
CA LYS A 50 -12.37 -1.41 3.46
C LYS A 50 -11.67 -1.65 4.80
N MET A 51 -11.88 -0.74 5.76
CA MET A 51 -11.22 -0.78 7.08
C MET A 51 -11.67 -1.94 7.98
N ASP A 52 -12.76 -2.63 7.63
CA ASP A 52 -13.25 -3.83 8.32
C ASP A 52 -12.55 -5.12 7.84
N LYS A 53 -11.67 -5.05 6.83
CA LYS A 53 -10.93 -6.19 6.29
C LYS A 53 -9.42 -6.02 6.44
N GLY A 54 -8.77 -7.10 6.90
CA GLY A 54 -7.31 -7.16 7.02
C GLY A 54 -6.75 -6.17 8.04
N THR A 55 -5.67 -5.50 7.68
CA THR A 55 -4.93 -4.56 8.55
C THR A 55 -5.25 -3.09 8.25
N GLY A 56 -6.03 -2.81 7.20
CA GLY A 56 -6.22 -1.45 6.68
C GLY A 56 -5.03 -0.90 5.89
N ILE A 57 -3.96 -1.70 5.70
CA ILE A 57 -2.81 -1.39 4.84
C ILE A 57 -2.71 -2.49 3.79
N VAL A 58 -2.62 -2.11 2.52
CA VAL A 58 -2.51 -3.05 1.40
C VAL A 58 -1.19 -2.83 0.65
N THR A 59 -0.67 -3.90 0.07
CA THR A 59 0.48 -3.85 -0.83
C THR A 59 0.02 -3.51 -2.23
N SER A 60 0.78 -2.68 -2.95
CA SER A 60 0.50 -2.36 -4.35
C SER A 60 1.37 -3.21 -5.28
N VAL A 61 0.74 -4.04 -6.12
CA VAL A 61 1.41 -4.86 -7.14
C VAL A 61 0.74 -4.61 -8.51
N PRO A 62 0.98 -3.45 -9.15
CA PRO A 62 0.22 -3.01 -10.33
C PRO A 62 0.34 -3.90 -11.57
N SER A 63 1.34 -4.79 -11.62
CA SER A 63 1.50 -5.76 -12.71
C SER A 63 0.42 -6.84 -12.71
N ASP A 64 -0.09 -7.20 -11.53
CA ASP A 64 -0.91 -8.41 -11.31
C ASP A 64 -2.20 -8.14 -10.54
N SER A 65 -2.42 -6.90 -10.11
CA SER A 65 -3.60 -6.45 -9.36
C SER A 65 -4.30 -5.31 -10.12
N PRO A 66 -5.51 -5.54 -10.67
CA PRO A 66 -6.24 -4.52 -11.43
C PRO A 66 -6.54 -3.24 -10.65
N ASP A 67 -6.88 -3.38 -9.36
CA ASP A 67 -7.17 -2.24 -8.48
C ASP A 67 -5.91 -1.39 -8.24
N ASP A 68 -4.76 -2.04 -8.06
CA ASP A 68 -3.48 -1.36 -7.90
C ASP A 68 -3.07 -0.64 -9.17
N TYR A 69 -3.27 -1.27 -10.33
CA TYR A 69 -2.99 -0.67 -11.62
C TYR A 69 -3.86 0.57 -11.88
N ALA A 70 -5.16 0.48 -11.58
CA ALA A 70 -6.08 1.60 -11.72
C ALA A 70 -5.68 2.77 -10.81
N ALA A 71 -5.33 2.49 -9.55
CA ALA A 71 -4.88 3.51 -8.59
C ALA A 71 -3.56 4.16 -9.04
N TYR A 72 -2.60 3.35 -9.52
CA TYR A 72 -1.34 3.82 -10.08
C TYR A 72 -1.57 4.77 -11.26
N LEU A 73 -2.38 4.37 -12.24
CA LEU A 73 -2.71 5.22 -13.40
C LEU A 73 -3.40 6.52 -13.02
N ASP A 74 -4.26 6.51 -12.00
CA ASP A 74 -4.87 7.75 -11.52
C ASP A 74 -3.84 8.68 -10.87
N LEU A 75 -2.88 8.14 -10.11
CA LEU A 75 -1.82 8.94 -9.49
C LEU A 75 -0.77 9.46 -10.48
N LEU A 76 -0.66 8.87 -11.67
CA LEU A 76 0.14 9.44 -12.77
C LEU A 76 -0.48 10.72 -13.36
N LYS A 77 -1.79 10.96 -13.19
CA LYS A 77 -2.46 12.15 -13.70
C LYS A 77 -2.26 13.32 -12.74
N PRO A 78 -1.67 14.46 -13.16
CA PRO A 78 -1.36 15.58 -12.26
C PRO A 78 -2.56 16.05 -11.44
N GLY A 79 -3.73 16.27 -12.06
CA GLY A 79 -4.90 16.76 -11.32
C GLY A 79 -5.45 15.80 -10.25
N LYS A 80 -5.30 14.49 -10.43
CA LYS A 80 -5.66 13.47 -9.43
C LYS A 80 -4.61 13.42 -8.32
N ARG A 81 -3.33 13.48 -8.70
CA ARG A 81 -2.21 13.47 -7.77
C ARG A 81 -2.24 14.70 -6.83
N ASP A 82 -2.50 15.88 -7.39
CA ASP A 82 -2.59 17.13 -6.64
C ASP A 82 -3.77 17.13 -5.65
N HIS A 83 -4.91 16.53 -6.05
CA HIS A 83 -6.07 16.36 -5.17
C HIS A 83 -5.73 15.58 -3.89
N PHE A 84 -4.84 14.59 -3.98
CA PHE A 84 -4.41 13.78 -2.84
C PHE A 84 -3.12 14.28 -2.17
N GLY A 85 -2.54 15.40 -2.64
CA GLY A 85 -1.26 15.92 -2.12
C GLY A 85 -0.07 14.97 -2.36
N VAL A 86 -0.14 14.14 -3.40
CA VAL A 86 0.93 13.19 -3.76
C VAL A 86 1.97 13.90 -4.62
N LYS A 87 3.26 13.60 -4.42
CA LYS A 87 4.32 14.16 -5.27
C LYS A 87 4.60 13.25 -6.47
N ALA A 88 4.97 13.86 -7.60
CA ALA A 88 5.38 13.16 -8.82
C ALA A 88 6.45 12.10 -8.55
N GLU A 89 7.48 12.51 -7.80
CA GLU A 89 8.63 11.68 -7.40
C GLU A 89 8.26 10.44 -6.57
N TRP A 90 7.04 10.37 -6.02
CA TRP A 90 6.58 9.22 -5.24
C TRP A 90 6.04 8.10 -6.12
N VAL A 91 5.71 8.39 -7.39
CA VAL A 91 4.96 7.49 -8.27
C VAL A 91 5.68 7.28 -9.59
N GLU A 92 6.11 8.34 -10.26
CA GLU A 92 6.66 8.28 -11.63
C GLU A 92 7.90 7.36 -11.78
N PRO A 93 8.83 7.28 -10.81
CA PRO A 93 9.96 6.36 -10.90
C PRO A 93 9.63 4.88 -10.64
N PHE A 94 8.38 4.56 -10.27
CA PHE A 94 7.97 3.24 -9.78
C PHE A 94 7.04 2.55 -10.78
N GLU A 95 7.57 2.23 -11.96
CA GLU A 95 6.82 1.51 -12.98
C GLU A 95 6.44 0.08 -12.54
N PRO A 96 5.32 -0.48 -13.03
CA PRO A 96 4.94 -1.87 -12.76
C PRO A 96 6.04 -2.84 -13.19
N ILE A 97 6.35 -3.82 -12.34
CA ILE A 97 7.38 -4.83 -12.60
C ILE A 97 6.68 -6.13 -13.02
N PRO A 98 6.91 -6.66 -14.23
CA PRO A 98 6.35 -7.97 -14.60
C PRO A 98 7.00 -9.06 -13.74
N ILE A 99 6.19 -9.72 -12.91
CA ILE A 99 6.64 -10.78 -11.99
C ILE A 99 5.95 -12.13 -12.22
N ILE A 100 4.76 -12.14 -12.82
CA ILE A 100 4.04 -13.35 -13.21
C ILE A 100 3.73 -13.27 -14.70
N ASP A 101 3.85 -14.40 -15.38
CA ASP A 101 3.40 -14.58 -16.77
C ASP A 101 2.22 -15.56 -16.76
N VAL A 102 1.13 -15.20 -17.44
CA VAL A 102 -0.10 -15.99 -17.47
C VAL A 102 -0.38 -16.37 -18.91
N GLU A 103 -0.17 -17.64 -19.24
CA GLU A 103 -0.61 -18.21 -20.51
C GLU A 103 -2.14 -18.33 -20.51
N ILE A 104 -2.78 -17.78 -21.55
CA ILE A 104 -4.22 -17.95 -21.77
C ILE A 104 -4.37 -19.04 -22.82
N ASP A 105 -4.72 -20.24 -22.38
CA ASP A 105 -5.16 -21.30 -23.29
C ASP A 105 -6.45 -20.85 -23.98
N GLY A 106 -6.39 -20.76 -25.31
CA GLY A 106 -7.50 -20.36 -26.18
C GLY A 106 -8.51 -21.47 -26.44
#